data_AF-B1ZR15-F1
#
_entry.id   AF-B1ZR15-F1
#
_cell.length_a   1.000
_cell.length_b   1.000
_cell.length_c   1.000
_cell.angle_alpha   90.00
_cell.angle_beta   90.00
_cell.angle_gamma   90.00
#
_symmetry.space_group_name_H-M   'P 1'
#
loop_
_entity.id
_entity.type
_entity.pdbx_description
1 polymer ?
#
loop_
_entity_poly.entity_id
_entity_poly.type
_entity_poly.pdbx_seq_one_letter_code
_entity_poly.pdbx_strand_id
1 'polypeptide(L)'
;MHWQLVAECLRQELLEYGTLLRLFEQQQESLFHRDPDTVLRLGGEIEDQAHVLQDCRRRREQTVAALADSVRQPANATIRALLPHIEADARPLLEALINEVNVLLHRVRRASRQTQTLLARTLELHQETLRQLRPDAFTKTYSPTGRVSLAGAVGAPSLRVAG
;
A
#
# COMPACT_ATOMS: atom_id res chain seq x y z
N MET A 1 33.17 -6.81 -6.21
CA MET A 1 32.72 -5.84 -5.17
C MET A 1 31.37 -5.20 -5.49
N HIS A 2 31.16 -4.54 -6.64
CA HIS A 2 29.86 -3.89 -6.96
C HIS A 2 28.63 -4.82 -6.96
N TRP A 3 28.79 -6.09 -7.36
CA TRP A 3 27.68 -7.06 -7.33
C TRP A 3 27.23 -7.42 -5.90
N GLN A 4 28.12 -7.36 -4.91
CA GLN A 4 27.79 -7.64 -3.51
C GLN A 4 26.87 -6.55 -2.94
N LEU A 5 27.08 -5.31 -3.34
CA LEU A 5 26.20 -4.19 -2.99
C LEU A 5 24.81 -4.37 -3.59
N VAL A 6 24.72 -4.84 -4.83
CA VAL A 6 23.41 -5.16 -5.45
C VAL A 6 22.71 -6.28 -4.68
N ALA A 7 23.44 -7.35 -4.30
CA ALA A 7 22.89 -8.42 -3.49
C ALA A 7 22.36 -7.90 -2.14
N GLU A 8 23.10 -6.99 -1.50
CA GLU A 8 22.68 -6.39 -0.23
C GLU A 8 21.44 -5.51 -0.38
N CYS A 9 21.37 -4.69 -1.43
CA CYS A 9 20.16 -3.93 -1.73
C CYS A 9 18.94 -4.84 -1.97
N LEU A 10 19.12 -5.97 -2.68
CA LEU A 10 18.04 -6.93 -2.91
C LEU A 10 17.57 -7.62 -1.62
N ARG A 11 18.50 -7.97 -0.71
CA ARG A 11 18.14 -8.52 0.60
C ARG A 11 17.40 -7.51 1.47
N GLN A 12 17.85 -6.25 1.47
CA GLN A 12 17.14 -5.21 2.18
C GLN A 12 15.74 -5.03 1.60
N GLU A 13 15.57 -4.99 0.27
CA GLU A 13 14.25 -4.93 -0.34
C GLU A 13 13.36 -6.10 0.10
N LEU A 14 13.88 -7.34 0.13
CA LEU A 14 13.13 -8.49 0.63
C LEU A 14 12.64 -8.29 2.05
N LEU A 15 13.49 -7.78 2.94
CA LEU A 15 13.13 -7.49 4.31
C LEU A 15 12.02 -6.44 4.38
N GLU A 16 12.16 -5.32 3.65
CA GLU A 16 11.16 -4.24 3.67
C GLU A 16 9.82 -4.68 3.07
N TYR A 17 9.82 -5.48 2.00
CA TYR A 17 8.59 -6.06 1.46
C TYR A 17 7.95 -7.05 2.42
N GLY A 18 8.75 -7.84 3.14
CA GLY A 18 8.26 -8.80 4.13
C GLY A 18 7.58 -8.08 5.30
N THR A 19 8.19 -7.01 5.79
CA THR A 19 7.61 -6.13 6.81
C THR A 19 6.29 -5.54 6.35
N LEU A 20 6.27 -4.99 5.13
CA LEU A 20 5.06 -4.41 4.54
C LEU A 20 3.94 -5.46 4.34
N LEU A 21 4.28 -6.68 3.91
CA LEU A 21 3.31 -7.77 3.79
C LEU A 21 2.67 -8.10 5.14
N ARG A 22 3.50 -8.23 6.19
CA ARG A 22 3.03 -8.51 7.54
C ARG A 22 2.07 -7.43 8.04
N LEU A 23 2.36 -6.15 7.79
CA LEU A 23 1.48 -5.05 8.16
C LEU A 23 0.11 -5.14 7.46
N PHE A 24 0.09 -5.48 6.16
CA PHE A 24 -1.17 -5.71 5.46
C PHE A 24 -1.96 -6.90 6.05
N GLU A 25 -1.29 -8.01 6.35
CA GLU A 25 -1.93 -9.20 6.95
C GLU A 25 -2.51 -8.87 8.34
N GLN A 26 -1.77 -8.13 9.18
CA GLN A 26 -2.26 -7.66 10.49
C GLN A 26 -3.45 -6.71 10.37
N GLN A 27 -3.45 -5.83 9.36
CA GLN A 27 -4.59 -4.93 9.12
C GLN A 27 -5.83 -5.70 8.67
N GLN A 28 -5.67 -6.74 7.85
CA GLN A 28 -6.78 -7.63 7.47
C GLN A 28 -7.35 -8.36 8.69
N GLU A 29 -6.50 -8.92 9.54
CA GLU A 29 -6.91 -9.59 10.79
C GLU A 29 -7.68 -8.63 11.71
N SER A 30 -7.17 -7.41 11.90
CA SER A 30 -7.82 -6.38 12.71
C SER A 30 -9.19 -5.97 12.15
N LEU A 31 -9.34 -5.93 10.81
CA LEU A 31 -10.62 -5.70 10.16
C LEU A 31 -11.62 -6.83 10.43
N PHE A 32 -11.18 -8.09 10.45
CA PHE A 32 -12.04 -9.22 10.82
C PHE A 32 -12.46 -9.17 12.29
N HIS A 33 -11.57 -8.76 13.19
CA HIS A 33 -11.87 -8.54 14.60
C HIS A 33 -12.68 -7.27 14.89
N ARG A 34 -12.92 -6.44 13.88
CA ARG A 34 -13.63 -5.15 13.99
C ARG A 34 -12.97 -4.23 15.03
N ASP A 35 -11.64 -4.17 15.01
CA ASP A 35 -10.82 -3.28 15.84
C ASP A 35 -10.38 -2.05 15.02
N PRO A 36 -11.18 -0.96 15.01
CA PRO A 36 -10.90 0.20 14.18
C PRO A 36 -9.64 0.96 14.62
N ASP A 37 -9.31 0.95 15.91
CA ASP A 37 -8.16 1.68 16.45
C ASP A 37 -6.85 1.05 15.98
N THR A 38 -6.76 -0.29 16.02
CA THR A 38 -5.62 -1.00 15.47
C THR A 38 -5.53 -0.86 13.95
N VAL A 39 -6.66 -0.86 13.24
CA VAL A 39 -6.68 -0.65 11.77
C VAL A 39 -6.09 0.71 11.38
N LEU A 40 -6.46 1.77 12.11
CA LEU A 40 -5.96 3.13 11.86
C LEU A 40 -4.46 3.24 12.19
N ARG A 41 -4.02 2.69 13.33
CA ARG A 41 -2.59 2.66 13.70
C ARG A 41 -1.76 1.94 12.63
N LEU A 42 -2.20 0.75 12.21
CA LEU A 42 -1.53 -0.02 11.15
C LEU A 42 -1.53 0.73 9.82
N GLY A 43 -2.54 1.55 9.54
CA GLY A 43 -2.55 2.43 8.36
C GLY A 43 -1.35 3.38 8.33
N GLY A 44 -1.07 4.05 9.45
CA GLY A 44 0.13 4.91 9.58
C GLY A 44 1.44 4.12 9.44
N GLU A 45 1.54 2.96 10.08
CA GLU A 45 2.73 2.10 9.96
C GLU A 45 2.96 1.60 8.52
N ILE A 46 1.89 1.31 7.77
CA ILE A 46 1.96 0.96 6.35
C ILE A 46 2.49 2.12 5.51
N GLU A 47 2.03 3.35 5.78
CA GLU A 47 2.50 4.55 5.09
C GLU A 47 3.99 4.80 5.36
N ASP A 48 4.42 4.75 6.62
CA ASP A 48 5.82 4.89 7.00
C ASP A 48 6.70 3.80 6.34
N GLN A 49 6.25 2.56 6.38
CA GLN A 49 6.95 1.45 5.75
C GLN A 49 7.02 1.57 4.22
N ALA A 50 5.99 2.15 3.58
CA ALA A 50 6.01 2.43 2.15
C ALA A 50 7.09 3.46 1.78
N HIS A 51 7.30 4.48 2.62
CA HIS A 51 8.38 5.44 2.45
C HIS A 51 9.77 4.79 2.59
N VAL A 52 9.96 3.94 3.62
CA VAL A 52 11.20 3.17 3.80
C VAL A 52 11.49 2.30 2.57
N LEU A 53 10.47 1.60 2.06
CA LEU A 53 10.60 0.75 0.88
C LEU A 53 10.94 1.57 -0.39
N GLN A 54 10.37 2.77 -0.55
CA GLN A 54 10.70 3.65 -1.67
C GLN A 54 12.17 4.08 -1.63
N ASP A 55 12.69 4.44 -0.45
CA ASP A 55 14.10 4.78 -0.28
C ASP A 55 15.02 3.58 -0.53
N CYS A 56 14.62 2.39 -0.08
CA CYS A 56 15.34 1.15 -0.35
C CYS A 56 15.46 0.88 -1.86
N ARG A 57 14.35 1.00 -2.61
CA ARG A 57 14.35 0.85 -4.07
C ARG A 57 15.22 1.88 -4.77
N ARG A 58 15.16 3.14 -4.35
CA ARG A 58 16.00 4.21 -4.90
C ARG A 58 17.48 3.91 -4.72
N ARG A 59 17.88 3.41 -3.54
CA ARG A 59 19.26 2.96 -3.29
C ARG A 59 19.65 1.80 -4.20
N ARG A 60 18.77 0.80 -4.37
CA ARG A 60 19.04 -0.31 -5.31
C ARG A 60 19.25 0.22 -6.73
N GLU A 61 18.39 1.11 -7.22
CA GLU A 61 18.49 1.68 -8.56
C GLU A 61 19.81 2.41 -8.78
N GLN A 62 20.25 3.20 -7.80
CA GLN A 62 21.55 3.87 -7.82
C GLN A 62 22.71 2.88 -7.86
N THR A 63 22.67 1.83 -7.04
CA THR A 63 23.71 0.79 -7.01
C THR A 63 23.76 0.01 -8.33
N VAL A 64 22.60 -0.29 -8.92
CA VAL A 64 22.51 -0.98 -10.21
C VAL A 64 23.02 -0.11 -11.35
N ALA A 65 22.71 1.18 -11.35
CA ALA A 65 23.25 2.13 -12.33
C ALA A 65 24.78 2.21 -12.23
N ALA A 66 25.34 2.32 -11.02
CA ALA A 66 26.78 2.30 -10.81
C ALA A 66 27.44 0.99 -11.28
N LEU A 67 26.78 -0.16 -11.05
CA LEU A 67 27.24 -1.44 -11.57
C LEU A 67 27.22 -1.44 -13.11
N ALA A 68 26.14 -0.98 -13.73
CA ALA A 68 26.00 -0.92 -15.18
C ALA A 68 27.12 -0.08 -15.81
N ASP A 69 27.39 1.11 -15.27
CA ASP A 69 28.49 1.97 -15.70
C ASP A 69 29.84 1.27 -15.60
N SER A 70 30.09 0.54 -14.50
CA SER A 70 31.35 -0.20 -14.30
C SER A 70 31.59 -1.30 -15.34
N VAL A 71 30.51 -1.86 -15.92
CA VAL A 71 30.57 -2.88 -16.98
C VAL A 71 30.24 -2.32 -18.37
N ARG A 72 30.23 -0.98 -18.52
CA ARG A 72 29.93 -0.25 -19.77
C ARG A 72 28.57 -0.62 -20.39
N GLN A 73 27.60 -0.90 -19.55
CA GLN A 73 26.21 -1.10 -19.94
C GLN A 73 25.40 0.17 -19.67
N PRO A 74 24.26 0.37 -20.36
CA PRO A 74 23.38 1.51 -20.09
C PRO A 74 22.92 1.56 -18.63
N ALA A 75 22.87 2.75 -18.03
CA ALA A 75 22.44 2.93 -16.64
C ALA A 75 21.01 2.46 -16.34
N ASN A 76 20.16 2.33 -17.38
CA ASN A 76 18.81 1.77 -17.29
C ASN A 76 18.75 0.25 -17.50
N ALA A 77 19.90 -0.43 -17.59
CA ALA A 77 19.95 -1.88 -17.72
C ALA A 77 19.35 -2.56 -16.50
N THR A 78 18.59 -3.63 -16.74
CA THR A 78 18.04 -4.45 -15.65
C THR A 78 19.13 -5.29 -15.00
N ILE A 79 18.97 -5.66 -13.73
CA ILE A 79 19.92 -6.54 -13.03
C ILE A 79 20.12 -7.85 -13.80
N ARG A 80 19.05 -8.40 -14.41
CA ARG A 80 19.14 -9.61 -15.25
C ARG A 80 20.03 -9.43 -16.46
N ALA A 81 19.97 -8.28 -17.13
CA ALA A 81 20.83 -7.96 -18.27
C ALA A 81 22.31 -7.80 -17.86
N LEU A 82 22.57 -7.48 -16.59
CA LEU A 82 23.93 -7.35 -16.05
C LEU A 82 24.55 -8.68 -15.63
N LEU A 83 23.76 -9.74 -15.37
CA LEU A 83 24.23 -11.06 -14.91
C LEU A 83 25.37 -11.66 -15.75
N PRO A 84 25.39 -11.58 -17.10
CA PRO A 84 26.49 -12.13 -17.90
C PRO A 84 27.85 -11.48 -17.62
N HIS A 85 27.86 -10.28 -17.05
CA HIS A 85 29.08 -9.52 -16.69
C HIS A 85 29.52 -9.75 -15.24
N ILE A 86 28.76 -10.55 -14.47
CA ILE A 86 29.05 -10.90 -13.09
C ILE A 86 29.77 -12.25 -13.04
N GLU A 87 30.63 -12.43 -12.03
CA GLU A 87 31.31 -13.69 -11.71
C GLU A 87 30.32 -14.86 -11.68
N ALA A 88 30.68 -15.99 -12.30
CA ALA A 88 29.79 -17.13 -12.49
C ALA A 88 29.19 -17.64 -11.16
N ASP A 89 29.99 -17.67 -10.10
CA ASP A 89 29.61 -18.18 -8.78
C ASP A 89 28.56 -17.30 -8.08
N ALA A 90 28.48 -16.00 -8.42
CA ALA A 90 27.55 -15.06 -7.82
C ALA A 90 26.20 -14.97 -8.57
N ARG A 91 26.12 -15.45 -9.81
CA ARG A 91 24.89 -15.37 -10.64
C ARG A 91 23.70 -16.11 -10.02
N PRO A 92 23.83 -17.36 -9.52
CA PRO A 92 22.70 -18.09 -8.96
C PRO A 92 22.09 -17.37 -7.75
N LEU A 93 22.93 -16.77 -6.90
CA LEU A 93 22.48 -15.98 -5.76
C LEU A 93 21.66 -14.77 -6.20
N LEU A 94 22.16 -13.99 -7.17
CA LEU A 94 21.47 -12.81 -7.66
C LEU A 94 20.16 -13.18 -8.37
N GLU A 95 20.16 -14.24 -9.17
CA GLU A 95 18.94 -14.75 -9.82
C GLU A 95 17.88 -15.15 -8.79
N ALA A 96 18.28 -15.88 -7.74
CA ALA A 96 17.39 -16.25 -6.65
C ALA A 96 16.82 -15.00 -5.95
N LEU A 97 17.66 -14.03 -5.59
CA LEU A 97 17.22 -12.79 -4.95
C LEU A 97 16.25 -11.99 -5.84
N ILE A 98 16.54 -11.86 -7.14
CA ILE A 98 15.64 -11.19 -8.09
C ILE A 98 14.29 -11.92 -8.15
N ASN A 99 14.30 -13.25 -8.21
CA ASN A 99 13.07 -14.05 -8.23
C ASN A 99 12.26 -13.83 -6.95
N GLU A 100 12.90 -13.93 -5.80
CA GLU A 100 12.28 -13.78 -4.48
C GLU A 100 11.64 -12.39 -4.32
N VAL A 101 12.35 -11.32 -4.72
CA VAL A 101 11.82 -9.95 -4.67
C VAL A 101 10.55 -9.83 -5.52
N ASN A 102 10.55 -10.41 -6.73
CA ASN A 102 9.39 -10.35 -7.61
C ASN A 102 8.20 -11.13 -7.02
N VAL A 103 8.43 -12.34 -6.51
CA VAL A 103 7.38 -13.14 -5.85
C VAL A 103 6.78 -12.37 -4.68
N LEU A 104 7.63 -11.78 -3.83
CA LEU A 104 7.18 -11.07 -2.65
C LEU A 104 6.44 -9.76 -3.01
N LEU A 105 6.92 -9.03 -4.02
CA LEU A 105 6.22 -7.86 -4.57
C LEU A 105 4.80 -8.22 -5.05
N HIS A 106 4.64 -9.37 -5.73
CA HIS A 106 3.32 -9.85 -6.15
C HIS A 106 2.41 -10.15 -4.95
N ARG A 107 2.95 -10.77 -3.89
CA ARG A 107 2.20 -11.05 -2.66
C ARG A 107 1.77 -9.77 -1.96
N VAL A 108 2.67 -8.80 -1.78
CA VAL A 108 2.36 -7.49 -1.19
C VAL A 108 1.27 -6.76 -1.97
N ARG A 109 1.38 -6.72 -3.30
CA ARG A 109 0.34 -6.10 -4.16
C ARG A 109 -1.02 -6.77 -3.99
N ARG A 110 -1.04 -8.10 -3.87
CA ARG A 110 -2.28 -8.85 -3.64
C ARG A 110 -2.87 -8.53 -2.27
N ALA A 111 -2.06 -8.57 -1.21
CA ALA A 111 -2.48 -8.26 0.14
C ALA A 111 -3.04 -6.84 0.25
N SER A 112 -2.34 -5.85 -0.30
CA SER A 112 -2.80 -4.46 -0.37
C SER A 112 -4.20 -4.31 -1.00
N ARG A 113 -4.43 -4.94 -2.17
CA ARG A 113 -5.75 -4.91 -2.84
C ARG A 113 -6.84 -5.59 -2.02
N GLN A 114 -6.51 -6.71 -1.37
CA GLN A 114 -7.45 -7.40 -0.49
C GLN A 114 -7.83 -6.51 0.69
N THR A 115 -6.86 -5.87 1.33
CA THR A 115 -7.09 -4.95 2.44
C THR A 115 -7.96 -3.77 2.03
N GLN A 116 -7.67 -3.14 0.87
CA GLN A 116 -8.49 -2.06 0.33
C GLN A 116 -9.94 -2.49 0.06
N THR A 117 -10.13 -3.71 -0.45
CA THR A 117 -11.47 -4.27 -0.69
C THR A 117 -12.23 -4.50 0.61
N LEU A 118 -11.57 -5.00 1.66
CA LEU A 118 -12.17 -5.20 2.97
C LEU A 118 -12.58 -3.87 3.62
N LEU A 119 -11.70 -2.87 3.58
CA LEU A 119 -12.00 -1.52 4.08
C LEU A 119 -13.24 -0.92 3.40
N ALA A 120 -13.31 -1.01 2.06
CA ALA A 120 -14.44 -0.50 1.29
C ALA A 120 -15.76 -1.18 1.70
N ARG A 121 -15.76 -2.52 1.82
CA ARG A 121 -16.94 -3.29 2.25
C ARG A 121 -17.37 -2.95 3.67
N THR A 122 -16.43 -2.79 4.60
CA THR A 122 -16.73 -2.40 5.99
C THR A 122 -17.39 -1.02 6.03
N LEU A 123 -16.90 -0.07 5.23
CA LEU A 123 -17.49 1.26 5.11
C LEU A 123 -18.91 1.22 4.53
N GLU A 124 -19.14 0.44 3.48
CA GLU A 124 -20.47 0.24 2.89
C GLU A 124 -21.47 -0.33 3.91
N LEU A 125 -21.08 -1.36 4.66
CA LEU A 125 -21.92 -1.97 5.70
C LEU A 125 -22.25 -0.99 6.82
N HIS A 126 -21.29 -0.17 7.25
CA HIS A 126 -21.54 0.87 8.24
C HIS A 126 -22.50 1.93 7.73
N GLN A 127 -22.34 2.39 6.48
CA GLN A 127 -23.27 3.34 5.86
C GLN A 127 -24.69 2.78 5.77
N GLU A 128 -24.85 1.51 5.39
CA GLU A 128 -26.15 0.86 5.31
C GLU A 128 -26.78 0.70 6.71
N THR A 129 -25.99 0.30 7.70
CA THR A 129 -26.45 0.22 9.10
C THR A 129 -26.92 1.58 9.61
N LEU A 130 -26.17 2.65 9.33
CA LEU A 130 -26.54 4.01 9.71
C LEU A 130 -27.84 4.46 9.03
N ARG A 131 -28.07 4.09 7.77
CA ARG A 131 -29.34 4.37 7.06
C ARG A 131 -30.52 3.65 7.70
N GLN A 132 -30.34 2.39 8.11
CA GLN A 132 -31.38 1.61 8.78
C GLN A 132 -31.72 2.14 10.19
N LEU A 133 -30.70 2.58 10.94
CA LEU A 133 -30.89 3.15 12.29
C LEU A 133 -31.43 4.58 12.28
N ARG A 134 -31.20 5.33 11.20
CA ARG A 134 -31.74 6.70 11.01
C ARG A 134 -32.39 6.85 9.64
N PRO A 135 -33.59 6.27 9.43
CA PRO A 135 -34.31 6.40 8.17
C PRO A 135 -34.63 7.87 7.84
N ASP A 136 -34.95 8.69 8.85
CA ASP A 136 -35.35 10.09 8.69
C ASP A 136 -34.19 11.08 8.50
N ALA A 137 -32.93 10.67 8.77
CA ALA A 137 -31.77 11.54 8.59
C ALA A 137 -31.29 11.61 7.13
N PHE A 138 -31.80 10.74 6.26
CA PHE A 138 -31.45 10.66 4.84
C PHE A 138 -32.70 10.67 3.95
N THR A 139 -33.56 11.68 4.09
CA THR A 139 -34.60 11.92 3.08
C THR A 139 -33.93 12.37 1.78
N LYS A 140 -33.93 11.50 0.76
CA LYS A 140 -33.55 11.88 -0.60
C LYS A 140 -34.63 12.80 -1.17
N THR A 141 -34.61 14.08 -0.82
CA THR A 141 -35.46 15.06 -1.49
C THR A 141 -34.79 15.41 -2.81
N TYR A 142 -35.38 14.96 -3.92
CA TYR A 142 -34.96 15.37 -5.25
C TYR A 142 -34.99 16.89 -5.32
N SER A 143 -33.82 17.51 -5.46
CA SER A 143 -33.77 18.89 -5.96
C SER A 143 -34.49 18.93 -7.31
N PRO A 144 -35.25 19.99 -7.63
CA PRO A 144 -35.88 20.16 -8.95
C PRO A 144 -34.90 20.11 -10.14
N THR A 145 -33.59 20.09 -9.89
CA THR A 145 -32.51 19.95 -10.90
C THR A 145 -31.83 18.57 -10.95
N GLY A 146 -32.36 17.54 -10.28
CA GLY A 146 -31.93 16.15 -10.46
C GLY A 146 -30.56 15.78 -9.86
N ARG A 147 -30.03 16.55 -8.90
CA ARG A 147 -28.82 16.18 -8.15
C ARG A 147 -29.16 15.75 -6.72
N VAL A 148 -28.67 14.58 -6.32
CA VAL A 148 -28.79 14.06 -4.95
C VAL A 148 -27.73 14.76 -4.09
N SER A 149 -28.15 15.69 -3.23
CA SER A 149 -27.30 16.25 -2.18
C SER A 149 -27.63 15.55 -0.87
N LEU A 150 -26.59 15.02 -0.22
CA LEU A 150 -26.65 14.49 1.14
C LEU A 150 -26.65 15.67 2.12
N ALA A 151 -27.83 16.24 2.38
CA ALA A 151 -27.99 17.25 3.42
C ALA A 151 -28.11 16.54 4.77
N GLY A 152 -26.99 16.37 5.47
CA GLY A 152 -27.01 16.03 6.88
C GLY A 152 -27.66 17.17 7.66
N ALA A 153 -28.75 16.90 8.35
CA ALA A 153 -29.43 17.85 9.23
C ALA A 153 -28.52 18.21 10.42
N VAL A 154 -27.67 19.21 10.24
CA VAL A 154 -27.07 19.95 11.36
C VAL A 154 -28.14 20.91 11.86
N GLY A 155 -28.56 20.69 13.09
CA GLY A 155 -29.71 21.35 13.70
C GLY A 155 -29.57 22.87 13.83
N ALA A 156 -30.72 23.53 13.77
CA ALA A 156 -30.91 24.87 14.32
C ALA A 156 -32.27 24.87 15.04
N PRO A 157 -32.33 25.08 16.37
CA PRO A 157 -33.58 25.36 17.05
C PRO A 157 -33.89 26.84 16.85
N SER A 158 -34.83 27.16 15.95
CA SER A 158 -35.38 28.50 15.87
C SER A 158 -36.47 28.66 16.94
N LEU A 159 -36.03 29.01 18.15
CA LEU A 159 -36.89 29.71 19.11
C LEU A 159 -37.30 31.05 18.49
N ARG A 160 -38.48 31.10 17.86
CA ARG A 160 -39.16 32.35 17.53
C ARG A 160 -40.06 32.75 18.70
N VAL A 161 -39.59 33.76 19.42
CA VAL A 161 -40.43 34.72 20.16
C VAL A 161 -41.26 35.51 19.14
N ALA A 162 -42.57 35.64 19.37
CA ALA A 162 -43.37 36.88 19.23
C ALA A 162 -44.88 36.58 19.27
N GLY A 163 -45.61 37.29 20.14
CA GLY A 163 -47.06 37.44 20.09
C GLY A 163 -47.75 37.23 21.42
#